data_AF-A0A1C2GHZ3-F1
#
_entry.id   AF-A0A1C2GHZ3-F1
#
_cell.length_a   1.000
_cell.length_b   1.000
_cell.length_c   1.000
_cell.angle_alpha   90.00
_cell.angle_beta   90.00
_cell.angle_gamma   90.00
#
_symmetry.space_group_name_H-M   'P 1'
#
loop_
_entity.id
_entity.type
_entity.pdbx_description
1 polymer ?
#
loop_
_entity_poly.entity_id
_entity_poly.type
_entity_poly.pdbx_seq_one_letter_code
_entity_poly.pdbx_strand_id
1 'polypeptide(L)'
;MRFFYFLVFIVAGGVFVGCNSVSNHRGEVTGVRQRSFRATVPYGMVYVPGGSFLMGPVDQDITFAQVEDNKQVTIPPFFMDETELSNSKYREFVNWVRDSIAITKYLNDNKYYVKPKGGGAPKAGKKYIDWDYVEKNPIWVNKKGAPNNTNKLQSMFYQGDDRIFDRDEVDVRMLKYKYDQMDLRLASDYQGDVTKKRSDFIRHDTVSVYPDTLVWLHNFTYAANEPMTQGYFSHAAFQDYPVVGVTWRQAVAFTVWRTRKYERYRHKIHRDLDRLQYDLPTEAEFEYAARGGRIGANYPWGGPYIKNAKGCLLANFKPGRGNYSDDGSTYPVKVRSYFPNDYGLYNMAGNVAEWTSSAYDAAASSFVSDLAPTFRYNAKTTDPEIMKRKVVRGGSWKDVGWFLQNSSRTYEYQDTSKAYIGFRCVTAFEGRDIRDKH
;
A
#
# COMPACT_ATOMS: atom_id res chain seq x y z
N MET A 1 -30.09 -62.97 45.07
CA MET A 1 -30.42 -64.38 44.73
C MET A 1 -31.55 -64.32 43.71
N ARG A 2 -31.30 -64.75 42.45
CA ARG A 2 -31.83 -66.01 41.86
C ARG A 2 -33.31 -65.88 41.44
N PHE A 3 -33.82 -66.15 40.23
CA PHE A 3 -33.40 -66.72 38.93
C PHE A 3 -34.52 -66.26 37.92
N PHE A 4 -34.21 -65.85 36.67
CA PHE A 4 -34.56 -66.52 35.38
C PHE A 4 -35.96 -67.17 35.29
N TYR A 5 -36.79 -66.93 34.26
CA TYR A 5 -36.72 -67.51 32.90
C TYR A 5 -37.69 -66.76 31.94
N PHE A 6 -37.22 -66.23 30.79
CA PHE A 6 -37.25 -66.79 29.41
C PHE A 6 -38.55 -66.51 28.62
N LEU A 7 -38.50 -65.64 27.59
CA LEU A 7 -38.35 -65.92 26.13
C LEU A 7 -39.76 -65.85 25.46
N VAL A 8 -40.08 -65.18 24.34
CA VAL A 8 -39.44 -64.90 23.04
C VAL A 8 -40.25 -63.81 22.29
N PHE A 9 -39.66 -63.19 21.23
CA PHE A 9 -40.29 -62.46 20.10
C PHE A 9 -40.69 -60.99 20.39
N ILE A 10 -40.23 -59.91 19.73
CA ILE A 10 -39.59 -59.66 18.42
C ILE A 10 -38.76 -58.37 18.52
N VAL A 11 -37.46 -58.51 18.25
CA VAL A 11 -36.62 -57.70 17.35
C VAL A 11 -37.30 -56.48 16.69
N ALA A 12 -37.00 -55.28 17.19
CA ALA A 12 -36.96 -54.07 16.37
C ALA A 12 -35.84 -53.17 16.92
N GLY A 13 -34.61 -53.60 16.68
CA GLY A 13 -33.43 -52.76 16.88
C GLY A 13 -33.49 -51.58 15.92
N GLY A 14 -33.86 -50.41 16.44
CA GLY A 14 -33.67 -49.14 15.77
C GLY A 14 -32.17 -48.86 15.63
N VAL A 15 -31.60 -49.32 14.52
CA VAL A 15 -30.26 -48.94 14.08
C VAL A 15 -30.29 -47.42 13.87
N PHE A 16 -29.68 -46.68 14.79
CA PHE A 16 -29.20 -45.33 14.51
C PHE A 16 -28.14 -45.46 13.40
N VAL A 17 -28.58 -45.40 12.15
CA VAL A 17 -27.70 -45.19 11.00
C VAL A 17 -27.15 -43.78 11.16
N GLY A 18 -25.97 -43.68 11.76
CA GLY A 18 -25.12 -42.52 11.56
C GLY A 18 -24.88 -42.39 10.05
N CYS A 19 -25.42 -41.34 9.44
CA CYS A 19 -25.01 -40.91 8.11
C CYS A 19 -23.55 -40.45 8.16
N ASN A 20 -22.62 -41.39 8.23
CA ASN A 20 -21.33 -41.18 7.60
C ASN A 20 -21.63 -41.07 6.11
N SER A 21 -21.52 -39.85 5.57
CA SER A 21 -21.47 -39.63 4.14
C SER A 21 -20.24 -40.37 3.61
N VAL A 22 -20.42 -41.64 3.28
CA VAL A 22 -19.49 -42.39 2.45
C VAL A 22 -19.59 -41.71 1.09
N SER A 23 -18.61 -40.88 0.80
CA SER A 23 -18.39 -40.26 -0.50
C SER A 23 -18.23 -41.37 -1.54
N ASN A 24 -19.35 -41.82 -2.10
CA ASN A 24 -19.41 -42.89 -3.10
C ASN A 24 -18.98 -42.30 -4.46
N HIS A 25 -17.72 -41.87 -4.53
CA HIS A 25 -17.11 -41.30 -5.72
C HIS A 25 -16.63 -42.48 -6.54
N ARG A 26 -17.33 -42.79 -7.64
CA ARG A 26 -17.07 -43.93 -8.55
C ARG A 26 -15.77 -43.75 -9.37
N GLY A 27 -14.70 -43.27 -8.73
CA GLY A 27 -13.51 -42.75 -9.41
C GLY A 27 -13.71 -41.37 -10.06
N GLU A 28 -14.86 -40.73 -9.83
CA GLU A 28 -15.20 -39.42 -10.40
C GLU A 28 -14.57 -38.27 -9.60
N VAL A 29 -14.13 -37.22 -10.31
CA VAL A 29 -13.57 -36.01 -9.70
C VAL A 29 -14.70 -35.16 -9.12
N THR A 30 -14.85 -35.17 -7.80
CA THR A 30 -15.93 -34.45 -7.08
C THR A 30 -15.47 -33.16 -6.40
N GLY A 31 -14.17 -32.86 -6.46
CA GLY A 31 -13.57 -31.66 -5.89
C GLY A 31 -13.46 -31.68 -4.37
N VAL A 32 -12.48 -30.95 -3.85
CA VAL A 32 -12.32 -30.74 -2.40
C VAL A 32 -12.99 -29.42 -2.04
N ARG A 33 -14.02 -29.47 -1.19
CA ARG A 33 -14.71 -28.25 -0.73
C ARG A 33 -13.80 -27.42 0.17
N GLN A 34 -13.61 -26.16 -0.19
CA GLN A 34 -12.98 -25.15 0.66
C GLN A 34 -14.05 -24.42 1.48
N ARG A 35 -13.62 -23.67 2.49
CA ARG A 35 -14.53 -22.81 3.28
C ARG A 35 -15.13 -21.72 2.39
N SER A 36 -16.37 -21.33 2.66
CA SER A 36 -17.02 -20.24 1.93
C SER A 36 -16.24 -18.93 2.10
N PHE A 37 -16.00 -18.26 0.99
CA PHE A 37 -15.33 -16.98 0.95
C PHE A 37 -16.35 -15.85 1.09
N ARG A 38 -16.19 -15.02 2.12
CA ARG A 38 -16.95 -13.78 2.25
C ARG A 38 -15.99 -12.61 2.12
N ALA A 39 -16.06 -11.95 0.98
CA ALA A 39 -15.31 -10.73 0.76
C ALA A 39 -15.68 -9.68 1.81
N THR A 40 -14.65 -9.04 2.39
CA THR A 40 -14.81 -7.91 3.30
C THR A 40 -13.94 -6.77 2.82
N VAL A 41 -14.51 -5.59 2.73
CA VAL A 41 -13.76 -4.39 2.34
C VAL A 41 -12.68 -4.13 3.39
N PRO A 42 -11.40 -3.99 2.99
CA PRO A 42 -10.34 -3.62 3.92
C PRO A 42 -10.60 -2.24 4.55
N TYR A 43 -10.14 -2.06 5.79
CA TYR A 43 -10.30 -0.79 6.49
C TYR A 43 -9.63 0.36 5.72
N GLY A 44 -10.36 1.44 5.49
CA GLY A 44 -9.89 2.62 4.76
C GLY A 44 -9.69 2.39 3.25
N MET A 45 -10.28 1.33 2.70
CA MET A 45 -10.33 1.06 1.27
C MET A 45 -11.77 1.06 0.75
N VAL A 46 -11.88 1.21 -0.56
CA VAL A 46 -13.09 1.23 -1.35
C VAL A 46 -13.03 0.07 -2.33
N TYR A 47 -14.18 -0.57 -2.58
CA TYR A 47 -14.31 -1.56 -3.64
C TYR A 47 -14.52 -0.86 -4.98
N VAL A 48 -13.62 -1.10 -5.93
CA VAL A 48 -13.73 -0.63 -7.30
C VAL A 48 -14.21 -1.81 -8.15
N PRO A 49 -15.41 -1.72 -8.76
CA PRO A 49 -15.97 -2.82 -9.55
C PRO A 49 -15.12 -3.05 -10.81
N GLY A 50 -15.04 -4.28 -11.29
CA GLY A 50 -14.37 -4.57 -12.56
C GLY A 50 -15.22 -4.08 -13.75
N GLY A 51 -14.56 -3.64 -14.82
CA GLY A 51 -15.24 -3.16 -16.01
C GLY A 51 -14.29 -2.67 -17.10
N SER A 52 -14.87 -2.33 -18.25
CA SER A 52 -14.13 -1.76 -19.38
C SER A 52 -14.33 -0.25 -19.44
N PHE A 53 -13.27 0.49 -19.78
CA PHE A 53 -13.33 1.94 -19.96
C PHE A 53 -12.39 2.40 -21.09
N LEU A 54 -12.60 3.63 -21.56
CA LEU A 54 -11.68 4.28 -22.49
C LEU A 54 -10.55 4.95 -21.70
N MET A 55 -9.35 4.37 -21.80
CA MET A 55 -8.12 4.92 -21.24
C MET A 55 -7.49 5.90 -22.22
N GLY A 56 -6.93 6.99 -21.71
CA GLY A 56 -6.25 8.00 -22.51
C GLY A 56 -6.97 9.37 -22.57
N PRO A 57 -6.37 10.34 -23.27
CA PRO A 57 -6.82 11.73 -23.30
C PRO A 57 -8.18 11.91 -23.98
N VAL A 58 -9.04 12.68 -23.32
CA VAL A 58 -10.38 13.02 -23.83
C VAL A 58 -10.41 14.37 -24.56
N ASP A 59 -9.35 15.16 -24.39
CA ASP A 59 -9.16 16.50 -24.95
C ASP A 59 -7.80 16.58 -25.66
N GLN A 60 -7.49 17.71 -26.30
CA GLN A 60 -6.22 17.93 -26.99
C GLN A 60 -5.03 17.77 -26.05
N ASP A 61 -4.04 17.01 -26.53
CA ASP A 61 -2.72 16.93 -25.91
C ASP A 61 -1.98 18.27 -26.07
N ILE A 62 -1.83 19.00 -24.97
CA ILE A 62 -1.14 20.30 -24.93
C ILE A 62 0.36 20.14 -25.24
N THR A 63 0.92 18.96 -25.02
CA THR A 63 2.34 18.69 -25.30
C THR A 63 2.60 18.38 -26.78
N PHE A 64 1.55 18.20 -27.58
CA PHE A 64 1.61 17.79 -28.99
C PHE A 64 2.50 16.56 -29.23
N ALA A 65 2.65 15.69 -28.23
CA ALA A 65 3.55 14.56 -28.29
C ALA A 65 2.98 13.44 -29.16
N GLN A 66 1.66 13.37 -29.32
CA GLN A 66 0.95 12.35 -30.15
C GLN A 66 1.31 10.90 -29.79
N VAL A 67 1.71 10.64 -28.54
CA VAL A 67 2.09 9.30 -28.06
C VAL A 67 0.98 8.62 -27.25
N GLU A 68 -0.08 9.36 -26.93
CA GLU A 68 -1.20 8.86 -26.12
C GLU A 68 -2.43 8.61 -27.00
N ASP A 69 -2.63 7.33 -27.36
CA ASP A 69 -3.82 6.89 -28.06
C ASP A 69 -4.91 6.48 -27.08
N ASN A 70 -6.16 6.80 -27.44
CA ASN A 70 -7.33 6.32 -26.73
C ASN A 70 -7.52 4.84 -26.98
N LYS A 71 -7.59 4.06 -25.89
CA LYS A 71 -7.68 2.61 -25.96
C LYS A 71 -8.73 2.09 -24.98
N GLN A 72 -9.56 1.17 -25.45
CA GLN A 72 -10.49 0.46 -24.57
C GLN A 72 -9.72 -0.59 -23.77
N VAL A 73 -9.80 -0.51 -22.45
CA VAL A 73 -9.12 -1.45 -21.56
C VAL A 73 -10.10 -1.99 -20.52
N THR A 74 -9.83 -3.20 -20.02
CA THR A 74 -10.66 -3.89 -19.03
C THR A 74 -9.87 -4.11 -17.75
N ILE A 75 -10.42 -3.66 -16.63
CA ILE A 75 -9.80 -3.75 -15.31
C ILE A 75 -10.58 -4.77 -14.47
N PRO A 76 -9.92 -5.78 -13.87
CA PRO A 76 -10.56 -6.66 -12.92
C PRO A 76 -10.93 -5.89 -11.64
N PRO A 77 -11.90 -6.37 -10.83
CA PRO A 77 -12.24 -5.72 -9.58
C PRO A 77 -11.04 -5.68 -8.62
N PHE A 78 -10.96 -4.63 -7.82
CA PHE A 78 -9.92 -4.46 -6.81
C PHE A 78 -10.38 -3.55 -5.68
N PHE A 79 -9.59 -3.49 -4.61
CA PHE A 79 -9.75 -2.51 -3.55
C PHE A 79 -8.69 -1.43 -3.67
N MET A 80 -9.08 -0.17 -3.52
CA MET A 80 -8.17 0.98 -3.50
C MET A 80 -8.32 1.73 -2.19
N ASP A 81 -7.22 2.26 -1.63
CA ASP A 81 -7.31 3.18 -0.50
C ASP A 81 -8.21 4.38 -0.83
N GLU A 82 -9.13 4.68 0.08
CA GLU A 82 -10.11 5.77 -0.04
C GLU A 82 -9.44 7.13 -0.27
N THR A 83 -8.25 7.30 0.29
CA THR A 83 -7.49 8.56 0.30
C THR A 83 -6.02 8.29 0.00
N GLU A 84 -5.24 9.34 -0.27
CA GLU A 84 -3.78 9.26 -0.21
C GLU A 84 -3.33 8.75 1.17
N LEU A 85 -2.15 8.13 1.23
CA LEU A 85 -1.60 7.66 2.49
C LEU A 85 -1.24 8.86 3.38
N SER A 86 -1.82 8.94 4.57
CA SER A 86 -1.56 10.04 5.49
C SER A 86 -0.22 9.89 6.23
N ASN A 87 0.32 11.01 6.71
CA ASN A 87 1.49 11.05 7.58
C ASN A 87 1.31 10.16 8.81
N SER A 88 0.12 10.12 9.41
CA SER A 88 -0.18 9.25 10.56
C SER A 88 -0.04 7.76 10.24
N LYS A 89 -0.58 7.31 9.09
CA LYS A 89 -0.48 5.91 8.62
C LYS A 89 0.97 5.56 8.27
N TYR A 90 1.71 6.47 7.62
CA TYR A 90 3.11 6.22 7.29
C TYR A 90 4.02 6.23 8.54
N ARG A 91 3.73 7.07 9.53
CA ARG A 91 4.44 7.09 10.81
C ARG A 91 4.30 5.78 11.56
N GLU A 92 3.19 5.06 11.41
CA GLU A 92 3.05 3.70 11.95
C GLU A 92 4.12 2.76 11.38
N PHE A 93 4.39 2.83 10.07
CA PHE A 93 5.46 2.06 9.44
C PHE A 93 6.84 2.45 9.96
N VAL A 94 7.13 3.75 10.04
CA VAL A 94 8.42 4.25 10.57
C VAL A 94 8.64 3.82 12.02
N ASN A 95 7.62 3.97 12.87
CA ASN A 95 7.67 3.55 14.27
C ASN A 95 7.84 2.04 14.38
N TRP A 96 7.17 1.25 13.54
CA TRP A 96 7.33 -0.20 13.52
C TRP A 96 8.78 -0.60 13.21
N VAL A 97 9.43 0.05 12.23
CA VAL A 97 10.83 -0.20 11.88
C VAL A 97 11.77 0.21 13.02
N ARG A 98 11.54 1.41 13.59
CA ARG A 98 12.29 1.92 14.73
C ARG A 98 12.24 0.95 15.92
N ASP A 99 11.04 0.52 16.28
CA ASP A 99 10.80 -0.36 17.43
C ASP A 99 11.38 -1.77 17.18
N SER A 100 11.26 -2.27 15.94
CA SER A 100 11.88 -3.53 15.53
C SER A 100 13.41 -3.51 15.70
N ILE A 101 14.06 -2.43 15.28
CA ILE A 101 15.51 -2.25 15.41
C ILE A 101 15.91 -2.13 16.88
N ALA A 102 15.17 -1.35 17.67
CA ALA A 102 15.41 -1.20 19.11
C ALA A 102 15.38 -2.56 19.84
N ILE A 103 14.36 -3.39 19.57
CA ILE A 103 14.20 -4.70 20.21
C ILE A 103 15.30 -5.66 19.77
N THR A 104 15.58 -5.72 18.47
CA THR A 104 16.44 -6.75 17.88
C THR A 104 17.92 -6.48 18.07
N LYS A 105 18.36 -5.23 17.93
CA LYS A 105 19.78 -4.88 17.98
C LYS A 105 20.25 -4.38 19.34
N TYR A 106 19.41 -3.63 20.06
CA TYR A 106 19.86 -2.88 21.24
C TYR A 106 19.36 -3.48 22.57
N LEU A 107 18.07 -3.79 22.68
CA LEU A 107 17.50 -4.33 23.92
C LEU A 107 17.85 -5.80 24.12
N ASN A 108 17.64 -6.62 23.08
CA ASN A 108 17.78 -8.08 23.07
C ASN A 108 17.19 -8.79 24.32
N ASP A 109 16.14 -8.22 24.91
CA ASP A 109 15.44 -8.82 26.05
C ASP A 109 14.45 -9.87 25.55
N ASN A 110 14.56 -11.10 26.08
CA ASN A 110 13.70 -12.24 25.76
C ASN A 110 12.21 -11.98 26.03
N LYS A 111 11.85 -10.96 26.81
CA LYS A 111 10.44 -10.57 27.06
C LYS A 111 9.71 -10.06 25.81
N TYR A 112 10.42 -9.43 24.88
CA TYR A 112 9.83 -8.89 23.65
C TYR A 112 9.69 -9.91 22.52
N TYR A 113 10.02 -11.17 22.77
CA TYR A 113 9.96 -12.24 21.78
C TYR A 113 8.89 -13.26 22.13
N VAL A 114 8.23 -13.78 21.10
CA VAL A 114 7.21 -14.83 21.24
C VAL A 114 7.86 -16.06 21.87
N LYS A 115 7.33 -16.47 23.02
CA LYS A 115 7.74 -17.71 23.67
C LYS A 115 7.04 -18.89 22.99
N PRO A 116 7.77 -19.94 22.56
CA PRO A 116 7.15 -21.14 22.01
C PRO A 116 6.23 -21.77 23.06
N LYS A 117 4.96 -21.99 22.70
CA LYS A 117 4.02 -22.73 23.55
C LYS A 117 4.54 -24.17 23.70
N GLY A 118 4.88 -24.56 24.93
CA GLY A 118 5.34 -25.92 25.26
C GLY A 118 6.83 -26.10 25.53
N GLY A 119 7.61 -25.03 25.72
CA GLY A 119 9.02 -25.13 26.17
C GLY A 119 10.02 -25.67 25.13
N GLY A 120 9.56 -26.07 23.94
CA GLY A 120 10.44 -26.45 22.84
C GLY A 120 11.18 -25.23 22.28
N ALA A 121 12.49 -25.32 22.07
CA ALA A 121 13.27 -24.25 21.46
C ALA A 121 12.65 -23.78 20.13
N PRO A 122 12.66 -22.47 19.82
CA PRO A 122 12.11 -21.97 18.55
C PRO A 122 12.78 -22.69 17.38
N LYS A 123 11.98 -23.36 16.55
CA LYS A 123 12.48 -24.06 15.35
C LYS A 123 13.29 -23.07 14.51
N ALA A 124 14.57 -23.38 14.32
CA ALA A 124 15.56 -22.64 13.52
C ALA A 124 16.15 -21.34 14.11
N GLY A 125 16.21 -21.15 15.44
CA GLY A 125 16.99 -20.06 16.06
C GLY A 125 16.54 -18.63 15.75
N LYS A 126 15.48 -18.46 14.95
CA LYS A 126 14.86 -17.17 14.61
C LYS A 126 13.89 -16.78 15.72
N LYS A 127 14.19 -15.68 16.40
CA LYS A 127 13.27 -15.07 17.38
C LYS A 127 12.29 -14.16 16.65
N TYR A 128 11.00 -14.27 16.96
CA TYR A 128 9.95 -13.38 16.44
C TYR A 128 9.52 -12.39 17.51
N ILE A 129 9.39 -11.12 17.14
CA ILE A 129 8.93 -10.08 18.07
C ILE A 129 7.46 -10.30 18.41
N ASP A 130 7.14 -10.26 19.70
CA ASP A 130 5.78 -10.24 20.22
C ASP A 130 5.24 -8.81 20.19
N TRP A 131 4.56 -8.46 19.10
CA TRP A 131 4.00 -7.12 18.91
C TRP A 131 2.87 -6.79 19.89
N ASP A 132 2.13 -7.78 20.39
CA ASP A 132 1.10 -7.54 21.42
C ASP A 132 1.73 -7.10 22.74
N TYR A 133 2.89 -7.66 23.07
CA TYR A 133 3.66 -7.25 24.24
C TYR A 133 4.23 -5.84 24.06
N VAL A 134 4.75 -5.52 22.88
CA VAL A 134 5.29 -4.17 22.54
C VAL A 134 4.21 -3.10 22.64
N GLU A 135 3.00 -3.37 22.15
CA GLU A 135 1.87 -2.43 22.24
C GLU A 135 1.46 -2.15 23.70
N LYS A 136 1.50 -3.18 24.56
CA LYS A 136 1.18 -3.05 26.00
C LYS A 136 2.32 -2.40 26.80
N ASN A 137 3.57 -2.61 26.38
CA ASN A 137 4.78 -2.14 27.04
C ASN A 137 5.64 -1.31 26.07
N PRO A 138 5.27 -0.04 25.83
CA PRO A 138 6.00 0.82 24.89
C PRO A 138 7.46 1.01 25.32
N ILE A 139 8.37 0.87 24.36
CA ILE A 139 9.83 0.95 24.59
C ILE A 139 10.29 2.37 24.90
N TRP A 140 9.60 3.35 24.32
CA TRP A 140 10.02 4.75 24.27
C TRP A 140 9.32 5.63 25.32
N VAL A 141 8.47 5.05 26.17
CA VAL A 141 7.73 5.79 27.19
C VAL A 141 8.13 5.29 28.57
N ASN A 142 8.69 6.19 29.39
CA ASN A 142 8.96 5.91 30.80
C ASN A 142 7.64 5.98 31.60
N LYS A 143 6.83 4.92 31.51
CA LYS A 143 5.73 4.71 32.47
C LYS A 143 6.33 4.29 33.82
N LYS A 144 5.65 4.66 34.92
CA LYS A 144 6.02 4.22 36.28
C LYS A 144 5.98 2.67 36.32
N GLY A 145 7.14 2.03 36.50
CA GLY A 145 7.30 0.57 36.44
C GLY A 145 7.79 -0.01 35.10
N ALA A 146 8.06 0.82 34.09
CA ALA A 146 8.69 0.38 32.84
C ALA A 146 10.21 0.19 33.03
N PRO A 147 10.85 -0.77 32.33
CA PRO A 147 12.29 -0.94 32.38
C PRO A 147 12.99 0.32 31.83
N ASN A 148 13.96 0.87 32.58
CA ASN A 148 14.75 2.01 32.13
C ASN A 148 15.69 1.57 30.99
N ASN A 149 15.20 1.71 29.76
CA ASN A 149 15.90 1.29 28.54
C ASN A 149 16.79 2.39 27.96
N THR A 150 16.79 3.60 28.54
CA THR A 150 17.43 4.79 27.97
C THR A 150 18.91 4.58 27.66
N ASN A 151 19.67 4.00 28.60
CA ASN A 151 21.11 3.75 28.38
C ASN A 151 21.39 2.75 27.24
N LYS A 152 20.49 1.77 27.02
CA LYS A 152 20.65 0.77 25.96
C LYS A 152 20.27 1.31 24.59
N LEU A 153 19.38 2.30 24.56
CA LEU A 153 18.88 2.92 23.33
C LEU A 153 19.67 4.18 22.95
N GLN A 154 20.60 4.63 23.79
CA GLN A 154 21.36 5.86 23.58
C GLN A 154 22.04 5.89 22.21
N SER A 155 22.58 4.76 21.75
CA SER A 155 23.22 4.61 20.43
C SER A 155 22.26 4.69 19.22
N MET A 156 20.95 4.77 19.44
CA MET A 156 19.97 5.03 18.37
C MET A 156 19.72 6.51 18.14
N PHE A 157 20.19 7.38 19.04
CA PHE A 157 20.07 8.83 18.89
C PHE A 157 21.31 9.40 18.22
N TYR A 158 21.19 10.59 17.62
CA TYR A 158 22.35 11.35 17.15
C TYR A 158 23.36 11.58 18.28
N GLN A 159 24.65 11.53 17.96
CA GLN A 159 25.76 11.62 18.92
C GLN A 159 26.68 12.79 18.59
N GLY A 160 27.33 13.36 19.61
CA GLY A 160 28.33 14.43 19.43
C GLY A 160 27.75 15.62 18.65
N ASP A 161 28.50 16.06 17.64
CA ASP A 161 28.19 17.23 16.80
C ASP A 161 26.97 17.05 15.90
N ASP A 162 26.46 15.82 15.72
CA ASP A 162 25.22 15.57 14.97
C ASP A 162 23.96 16.02 15.74
N ARG A 163 24.08 16.36 17.05
CA ARG A 163 22.95 16.79 17.89
C ARG A 163 22.69 18.29 17.75
N ILE A 164 21.43 18.64 17.51
CA ILE A 164 20.98 20.03 17.48
C ILE A 164 20.42 20.41 18.86
N PHE A 165 20.97 21.45 19.49
CA PHE A 165 20.57 21.94 20.82
C PHE A 165 20.54 20.86 21.92
N ASP A 166 21.45 19.89 21.87
CA ASP A 166 21.52 18.76 22.82
C ASP A 166 20.20 17.97 22.97
N ARG A 167 19.36 17.97 21.93
CA ARG A 167 18.13 17.17 21.91
C ARG A 167 18.42 15.72 21.50
N ASP A 168 17.72 14.81 22.16
CA ASP A 168 17.76 13.39 21.82
C ASP A 168 16.81 13.10 20.66
N GLU A 169 17.34 13.13 19.45
CA GLU A 169 16.63 12.79 18.22
C GLU A 169 17.14 11.47 17.64
N VAL A 170 16.23 10.60 17.22
CA VAL A 170 16.57 9.28 16.67
C VAL A 170 17.30 9.46 15.34
N ASP A 171 18.43 8.79 15.18
CA ASP A 171 19.19 8.80 13.93
C ASP A 171 18.41 8.08 12.82
N VAL A 172 17.84 8.88 11.91
CA VAL A 172 17.00 8.38 10.81
C VAL A 172 17.79 7.51 9.82
N ARG A 173 19.12 7.63 9.77
CA ARG A 173 20.01 6.83 8.90
C ARG A 173 19.99 5.36 9.30
N MET A 174 19.67 5.06 10.55
CA MET A 174 19.57 3.69 11.06
C MET A 174 18.25 3.02 10.67
N LEU A 175 17.21 3.79 10.35
CA LEU A 175 15.86 3.29 10.06
C LEU A 175 15.78 2.69 8.66
N LYS A 176 16.40 1.52 8.49
CA LYS A 176 16.41 0.77 7.23
C LYS A 176 15.51 -0.45 7.33
N TYR A 177 14.59 -0.57 6.38
CA TYR A 177 13.72 -1.73 6.24
C TYR A 177 14.20 -2.63 5.11
N LYS A 178 14.48 -3.88 5.46
CA LYS A 178 14.78 -4.93 4.50
C LYS A 178 13.51 -5.69 4.17
N TYR A 179 13.22 -5.83 2.88
CA TYR A 179 12.05 -6.56 2.41
C TYR A 179 12.38 -7.41 1.19
N ASP A 180 11.56 -8.44 1.01
CA ASP A 180 11.69 -9.42 -0.05
C ASP A 180 10.40 -9.46 -0.86
N GLN A 181 10.51 -9.43 -2.18
CA GLN A 181 9.38 -9.50 -3.10
C GLN A 181 9.67 -10.50 -4.22
N MET A 182 8.67 -11.30 -4.59
CA MET A 182 8.79 -12.23 -5.70
C MET A 182 8.47 -11.52 -7.01
N ASP A 183 9.38 -11.61 -7.98
CA ASP A 183 9.13 -11.13 -9.34
C ASP A 183 8.45 -12.22 -10.16
N LEU A 184 7.12 -12.11 -10.25
CA LEU A 184 6.29 -13.09 -10.96
C LEU A 184 6.46 -13.03 -12.47
N ARG A 185 6.85 -11.87 -13.04
CA ARG A 185 7.08 -11.74 -14.48
C ARG A 185 8.37 -12.45 -14.86
N LEU A 186 9.43 -12.19 -14.11
CA LEU A 186 10.68 -12.91 -14.30
C LEU A 186 10.51 -14.43 -14.09
N ALA A 187 9.71 -14.85 -13.10
CA ALA A 187 9.41 -16.27 -12.91
C ALA A 187 8.63 -16.87 -14.10
N SER A 188 7.75 -16.09 -14.75
CA SER A 188 7.00 -16.51 -15.93
C SER A 188 7.89 -16.68 -17.16
N ASP A 189 8.89 -15.80 -17.35
CA ASP A 189 9.80 -15.85 -18.49
C ASP A 189 10.67 -17.12 -18.52
N TYR A 190 10.92 -17.72 -17.35
CA TYR A 190 11.67 -18.96 -17.18
C TYR A 190 10.77 -20.17 -16.85
N GLN A 191 9.49 -20.14 -17.25
CA GLN A 191 8.57 -21.24 -17.00
C GLN A 191 9.08 -22.56 -17.61
N GLY A 192 9.15 -23.61 -16.80
CA GLY A 192 9.60 -24.94 -17.22
C GLY A 192 11.12 -25.15 -17.15
N ASP A 193 11.90 -24.12 -16.82
CA ASP A 193 13.34 -24.25 -16.62
C ASP A 193 13.64 -24.89 -15.25
N VAL A 194 14.03 -26.16 -15.27
CA VAL A 194 14.38 -26.94 -14.07
C VAL A 194 15.66 -26.45 -13.37
N THR A 195 16.46 -25.62 -14.04
CA THR A 195 17.71 -25.09 -13.47
C THR A 195 17.45 -23.94 -12.51
N LYS A 196 16.33 -23.23 -12.68
CA LYS A 196 15.98 -22.06 -11.88
C LYS A 196 15.26 -22.48 -10.61
N LYS A 197 15.62 -21.82 -9.51
CA LYS A 197 14.98 -22.01 -8.21
C LYS A 197 14.15 -20.79 -7.85
N ARG A 198 13.18 -20.98 -6.95
CA ARG A 198 12.36 -19.87 -6.43
C ARG A 198 13.19 -18.70 -5.88
N SER A 199 14.35 -19.00 -5.29
CA SER A 199 15.29 -17.98 -4.78
C SER A 199 15.74 -16.99 -5.85
N ASP A 200 15.85 -17.43 -7.10
CA ASP A 200 16.39 -16.63 -8.19
C ASP A 200 15.40 -15.54 -8.63
N PHE A 201 14.14 -15.69 -8.25
CA PHE A 201 13.04 -14.75 -8.51
C PHE A 201 12.67 -13.92 -7.28
N ILE A 202 13.37 -14.09 -6.16
CA ILE A 202 13.16 -13.27 -4.96
C ILE A 202 14.13 -12.10 -5.01
N ARG A 203 13.58 -10.90 -5.14
CA ARG A 203 14.34 -9.66 -5.01
C ARG A 203 14.44 -9.30 -3.55
N HIS A 204 15.67 -9.07 -3.09
CA HIS A 204 15.98 -8.51 -1.79
C HIS A 204 16.28 -7.03 -1.96
N ASP A 205 15.62 -6.17 -1.19
CA ASP A 205 15.90 -4.74 -1.21
C ASP A 205 15.96 -4.19 0.23
N THR A 206 16.66 -3.06 0.40
CA THR A 206 16.76 -2.34 1.67
C THR A 206 16.64 -0.86 1.40
N VAL A 207 15.69 -0.22 2.10
CA VAL A 207 15.40 1.20 1.95
C VAL A 207 15.40 1.90 3.30
N SER A 208 15.88 3.13 3.36
CA SER A 208 15.63 4.02 4.50
C SER A 208 14.14 4.35 4.52
N VAL A 209 13.48 4.29 5.68
CA VAL A 209 12.01 4.47 5.75
C VAL A 209 11.56 5.86 6.20
N TYR A 210 12.47 6.67 6.72
CA TYR A 210 12.12 8.03 7.11
C TYR A 210 11.97 8.89 5.83
N PRO A 211 10.88 9.67 5.68
CA PRO A 211 10.72 10.57 4.53
C PRO A 211 11.81 11.65 4.52
N ASP A 212 12.24 12.04 3.32
CA ASP A 212 13.14 13.17 3.18
C ASP A 212 12.37 14.48 3.42
N THR A 213 12.70 15.19 4.51
CA THR A 213 12.06 16.44 4.88
C THR A 213 12.67 17.66 4.20
N LEU A 214 13.86 17.52 3.60
CA LEU A 214 14.55 18.61 2.90
C LEU A 214 13.96 18.90 1.51
N VAL A 215 13.06 18.02 1.02
CA VAL A 215 12.33 18.21 -0.25
C VAL A 215 11.60 19.55 -0.32
N TRP A 216 11.13 20.07 0.83
CA TRP A 216 10.45 21.36 0.90
C TRP A 216 11.34 22.55 0.53
N LEU A 217 12.65 22.42 0.75
CA LEU A 217 13.65 23.41 0.35
C LEU A 217 14.22 23.11 -1.03
N HIS A 218 14.64 21.86 -1.27
CA HIS A 218 15.28 21.47 -2.53
C HIS A 218 14.36 21.56 -3.74
N ASN A 219 13.05 21.30 -3.59
CA ASN A 219 12.11 21.39 -4.71
C ASN A 219 11.65 22.83 -4.98
N PHE A 220 11.84 23.74 -4.03
CA PHE A 220 11.38 25.13 -4.09
C PHE A 220 12.52 26.07 -3.71
N THR A 221 13.55 26.12 -4.55
CA THR A 221 14.70 27.01 -4.35
C THR A 221 14.22 28.45 -4.22
N TYR A 222 14.73 29.16 -3.20
CA TYR A 222 14.36 30.55 -2.87
C TYR A 222 12.94 30.74 -2.30
N ALA A 223 12.33 29.69 -1.74
CA ALA A 223 11.12 29.78 -0.92
C ALA A 223 11.42 29.54 0.55
N ALA A 224 10.81 30.33 1.45
CA ALA A 224 10.95 30.22 2.90
C ALA A 224 10.09 29.07 3.48
N ASN A 225 10.46 27.83 3.14
CA ASN A 225 9.71 26.62 3.48
C ASN A 225 10.28 25.87 4.71
N GLU A 226 11.16 26.48 5.49
CA GLU A 226 11.76 25.91 6.69
C GLU A 226 10.72 25.33 7.67
N PRO A 227 9.55 25.98 7.92
CA PRO A 227 8.54 25.40 8.80
C PRO A 227 8.02 24.04 8.32
N MET A 228 7.93 23.84 7.01
CA MET A 228 7.47 22.57 6.43
C MET A 228 8.53 21.48 6.60
N THR A 229 9.81 21.80 6.40
CA THR A 229 10.92 20.89 6.67
C THR A 229 10.97 20.44 8.12
N GLN A 230 10.73 21.35 9.07
CA GLN A 230 10.81 21.03 10.50
C GLN A 230 9.59 20.25 11.01
N GLY A 231 8.40 20.56 10.49
CA GLY A 231 7.14 20.14 11.10
C GLY A 231 6.27 19.18 10.29
N TYR A 232 6.39 19.11 8.95
CA TYR A 232 5.35 18.46 8.13
C TYR A 232 5.15 16.98 8.48
N PHE A 233 6.23 16.21 8.60
CA PHE A 233 6.10 14.78 8.91
C PHE A 233 5.97 14.50 10.41
N SER A 234 6.48 15.38 11.28
CA SER A 234 6.64 15.15 12.72
C SER A 234 5.47 15.71 13.55
N HIS A 235 4.98 16.90 13.22
CA HIS A 235 4.02 17.66 14.01
C HIS A 235 2.61 17.05 13.97
N ALA A 236 1.82 17.28 15.03
CA ALA A 236 0.47 16.72 15.15
C ALA A 236 -0.53 17.35 14.16
N ALA A 237 -0.34 18.63 13.81
CA ALA A 237 -1.22 19.35 12.89
C ALA A 237 -1.31 18.70 11.49
N PHE A 238 -0.25 18.01 11.08
CA PHE A 238 -0.14 17.38 9.76
C PHE A 238 -0.43 15.87 9.76
N GLN A 239 -1.01 15.32 10.83
CA GLN A 239 -1.29 13.88 10.96
C GLN A 239 -2.16 13.33 9.81
N ASP A 240 -3.18 14.09 9.41
CA ASP A 240 -4.14 13.69 8.38
C ASP A 240 -3.81 14.27 7.00
N TYR A 241 -2.60 14.77 6.79
CA TYR A 241 -2.11 15.26 5.50
C TYR A 241 -1.37 14.13 4.76
N PRO A 242 -1.30 14.15 3.42
CA PRO A 242 -0.64 13.10 2.66
C PRO A 242 0.85 13.04 2.98
N VAL A 243 1.40 11.83 3.03
CA VAL A 243 2.85 11.66 3.16
C VAL A 243 3.53 12.08 1.85
N VAL A 244 4.57 12.90 1.99
CA VAL A 244 5.45 13.34 0.88
C VAL A 244 6.90 13.18 1.29
N GLY A 245 7.83 13.45 0.37
CA GLY A 245 9.25 13.19 0.61
C GLY A 245 9.58 11.70 0.57
N VAL A 246 8.72 10.90 -0.06
CA VAL A 246 8.88 9.45 -0.19
C VAL A 246 9.24 9.07 -1.62
N THR A 247 10.21 8.18 -1.77
CA THR A 247 10.60 7.60 -3.06
C THR A 247 9.65 6.48 -3.46
N TRP A 248 9.67 6.10 -4.74
CA TRP A 248 8.90 4.95 -5.22
C TRP A 248 9.26 3.65 -4.47
N ARG A 249 10.56 3.45 -4.20
CA ARG A 249 11.03 2.27 -3.45
C ARG A 249 10.54 2.27 -2.01
N GLN A 250 10.46 3.43 -1.34
CA GLN A 250 9.86 3.56 -0.02
C GLN A 250 8.35 3.24 -0.04
N ALA A 251 7.63 3.66 -1.08
CA ALA A 251 6.21 3.37 -1.24
C ALA A 251 5.96 1.86 -1.44
N VAL A 252 6.76 1.18 -2.27
CA VAL A 252 6.72 -0.29 -2.42
C VAL A 252 7.09 -1.01 -1.13
N ALA A 253 8.09 -0.52 -0.40
CA ALA A 253 8.45 -1.10 0.90
C ALA A 253 7.29 -1.03 1.90
N PHE A 254 6.51 0.06 1.87
CA PHE A 254 5.30 0.21 2.69
C PHE A 254 4.21 -0.81 2.31
N THR A 255 3.97 -1.06 1.01
CA THR A 255 2.96 -2.05 0.57
C THR A 255 3.32 -3.47 1.02
N VAL A 256 4.61 -3.82 0.95
CA VAL A 256 5.13 -5.09 1.47
C VAL A 256 4.97 -5.17 2.99
N TRP A 257 5.33 -4.12 3.73
CA TRP A 257 5.13 -4.08 5.18
C TRP A 257 3.65 -4.22 5.57
N ARG A 258 2.75 -3.50 4.88
CA ARG A 258 1.30 -3.56 5.11
C ARG A 258 0.76 -4.97 4.89
N THR A 259 1.24 -5.65 3.84
CA THR A 259 0.95 -7.06 3.57
C THR A 259 1.40 -7.95 4.73
N ARG A 260 2.66 -7.83 5.16
CA ARG A 260 3.19 -8.62 6.29
C ARG A 260 2.47 -8.33 7.61
N LYS A 261 2.04 -7.09 7.83
CA LYS A 261 1.22 -6.71 8.99
C LYS A 261 -0.12 -7.46 8.98
N TYR A 262 -0.78 -7.51 7.82
CA TYR A 262 -2.03 -8.24 7.66
C TYR A 262 -1.87 -9.75 7.83
N GLU A 263 -0.88 -10.35 7.17
CA GLU A 263 -0.59 -11.78 7.26
C GLU A 263 -0.35 -12.22 8.72
N ARG A 264 0.44 -11.44 9.47
CA ARG A 264 0.69 -11.71 10.90
C ARG A 264 -0.60 -11.76 11.70
N TYR A 265 -1.53 -10.83 11.46
CA TYR A 265 -2.84 -10.83 12.13
C TYR A 265 -3.67 -12.07 11.77
N ARG A 266 -3.71 -12.45 10.49
CA ARG A 266 -4.46 -13.65 10.02
C ARG A 266 -3.89 -14.94 10.59
N HIS A 267 -2.57 -15.08 10.61
CA HIS A 267 -1.90 -16.22 11.24
C HIS A 267 -2.17 -16.30 12.74
N LYS A 268 -2.20 -15.14 13.44
CA LYS A 268 -2.52 -15.07 14.87
C LYS A 268 -3.92 -15.59 15.19
N ILE A 269 -4.91 -15.27 14.34
CA ILE A 269 -6.29 -15.75 14.51
C ILE A 269 -6.53 -17.12 13.87
N HIS A 270 -5.47 -17.81 13.41
CA HIS A 270 -5.52 -19.13 12.75
C HIS A 270 -6.52 -19.19 11.59
N ARG A 271 -6.54 -18.14 10.76
CA ARG A 271 -7.35 -18.08 9.54
C ARG A 271 -6.49 -17.97 8.30
N ASP A 272 -6.98 -18.55 7.22
CA ASP A 272 -6.37 -18.45 5.90
C ASP A 272 -6.34 -16.99 5.43
N LEU A 273 -5.44 -16.71 4.48
CA LEU A 273 -5.41 -15.42 3.82
C LEU A 273 -6.61 -15.34 2.86
N ASP A 274 -7.47 -14.37 3.11
CA ASP A 274 -8.65 -14.04 2.30
C ASP A 274 -8.44 -12.77 1.47
N ARG A 275 -7.19 -12.27 1.40
CA ARG A 275 -6.79 -11.10 0.64
C ARG A 275 -5.41 -11.33 0.06
N LEU A 276 -5.21 -10.81 -1.15
CA LEU A 276 -3.90 -10.74 -1.77
C LEU A 276 -3.02 -9.67 -1.12
N GLN A 277 -1.76 -9.63 -1.58
CA GLN A 277 -0.81 -8.60 -1.18
C GLN A 277 -1.33 -7.19 -1.56
N TYR A 278 -0.90 -6.21 -0.78
CA TYR A 278 -1.03 -4.81 -1.15
C TYR A 278 0.06 -4.44 -2.15
N ASP A 279 -0.28 -3.57 -3.11
CA ASP A 279 0.63 -3.04 -4.11
C ASP A 279 0.33 -1.56 -4.37
N LEU A 280 1.17 -0.89 -5.15
CA LEU A 280 0.82 0.41 -5.75
C LEU A 280 -0.14 0.18 -6.93
N PRO A 281 -1.11 1.09 -7.17
CA PRO A 281 -1.98 0.97 -8.34
C PRO A 281 -1.14 0.92 -9.61
N THR A 282 -1.55 0.12 -10.57
CA THR A 282 -1.09 0.31 -11.95
C THR A 282 -1.62 1.65 -12.47
N GLU A 283 -0.96 2.20 -13.49
CA GLU A 283 -1.46 3.41 -14.15
C GLU A 283 -2.91 3.26 -14.63
N ALA A 284 -3.26 2.10 -15.19
CA ALA A 284 -4.60 1.84 -15.69
C ALA A 284 -5.63 1.72 -14.54
N GLU A 285 -5.29 1.05 -13.43
CA GLU A 285 -6.13 1.04 -12.22
C GLU A 285 -6.34 2.44 -11.65
N PHE A 286 -5.30 3.28 -11.64
CA PHE A 286 -5.39 4.66 -11.16
C PHE A 286 -6.36 5.48 -12.00
N GLU A 287 -6.20 5.48 -13.33
CA GLU A 287 -7.07 6.25 -14.22
C GLU A 287 -8.52 5.74 -14.17
N TYR A 288 -8.70 4.41 -14.17
CA TYR A 288 -10.03 3.80 -14.07
C TYR A 288 -10.75 4.22 -12.79
N ALA A 289 -10.03 4.16 -11.66
CA ALA A 289 -10.54 4.56 -10.36
C ALA A 289 -10.80 6.07 -10.31
N ALA A 290 -9.93 6.90 -10.89
CA ALA A 290 -10.06 8.36 -10.92
C ALA A 290 -11.33 8.79 -11.67
N ARG A 291 -11.63 8.15 -12.81
CA ARG A 291 -12.85 8.40 -13.60
C ARG A 291 -14.16 8.09 -12.87
N GLY A 292 -14.14 7.29 -11.80
CA GLY A 292 -15.31 7.07 -10.95
C GLY A 292 -16.51 6.48 -11.71
N GLY A 293 -16.28 5.60 -12.69
CA GLY A 293 -17.35 5.02 -13.51
C GLY A 293 -17.87 5.92 -14.64
N ARG A 294 -17.29 7.11 -14.84
CA ARG A 294 -17.63 8.02 -15.94
C ARG A 294 -16.79 7.73 -17.18
N ILE A 295 -17.44 7.72 -18.34
CA ILE A 295 -16.76 7.57 -19.63
C ILE A 295 -16.40 8.97 -20.15
N GLY A 296 -15.17 9.16 -20.60
CA GLY A 296 -14.76 10.42 -21.25
C GLY A 296 -14.62 11.63 -20.30
N ALA A 297 -14.60 11.43 -18.98
CA ALA A 297 -14.45 12.53 -18.02
C ALA A 297 -13.00 13.04 -17.92
N ASN A 298 -12.80 14.36 -18.05
CA ASN A 298 -11.49 15.00 -17.91
C ASN A 298 -10.96 14.92 -16.47
N TYR A 299 -11.82 15.13 -15.46
CA TYR A 299 -11.44 15.12 -14.04
C TYR A 299 -12.28 14.11 -13.24
N PRO A 300 -11.91 13.78 -11.99
CA PRO A 300 -12.64 12.81 -11.18
C PRO A 300 -14.11 13.17 -10.90
N TRP A 301 -14.42 14.47 -10.87
CA TRP A 301 -15.79 14.99 -10.70
C TRP A 301 -16.54 15.18 -12.04
N GLY A 302 -15.91 14.82 -13.16
CA GLY A 302 -16.42 15.11 -14.50
C GLY A 302 -15.64 16.23 -15.19
N GLY A 303 -16.30 17.01 -16.03
CA GLY A 303 -15.64 18.04 -16.82
C GLY A 303 -16.65 18.88 -17.60
N PRO A 304 -16.17 19.85 -18.40
CA PRO A 304 -14.75 20.13 -18.67
C PRO A 304 -14.09 21.10 -17.67
N TYR A 305 -14.82 21.59 -16.65
CA TYR A 305 -14.34 22.68 -15.79
C TYR A 305 -13.75 22.19 -14.46
N ILE A 306 -12.73 22.92 -13.99
CA ILE A 306 -12.06 22.74 -12.68
C ILE A 306 -12.77 23.48 -11.53
N LYS A 307 -13.85 24.22 -11.86
CA LYS A 307 -14.68 24.98 -10.93
C LYS A 307 -16.11 24.48 -10.98
N ASN A 308 -16.80 24.56 -9.84
CA ASN A 308 -18.24 24.37 -9.80
C ASN A 308 -19.01 25.61 -10.31
N ALA A 309 -20.34 25.53 -10.37
CA ALA A 309 -21.21 26.63 -10.79
C ALA A 309 -21.09 27.92 -9.93
N LYS A 310 -20.60 27.80 -8.69
CA LYS A 310 -20.33 28.94 -7.79
C LYS A 310 -18.93 29.53 -7.98
N GLY A 311 -18.12 28.97 -8.89
CA GLY A 311 -16.74 29.38 -9.12
C GLY A 311 -15.71 28.80 -8.14
N CYS A 312 -16.12 27.92 -7.21
CA CYS A 312 -15.19 27.27 -6.27
C CYS A 312 -14.38 26.19 -6.98
N LEU A 313 -13.08 26.12 -6.69
CA LEU A 313 -12.18 25.08 -7.17
C LEU A 313 -12.52 23.73 -6.52
N LEU A 314 -12.34 22.65 -7.29
CA LEU A 314 -12.78 21.30 -6.92
C LEU A 314 -11.65 20.37 -6.46
N ALA A 315 -10.41 20.86 -6.44
CA ALA A 315 -9.22 20.16 -5.99
C ALA A 315 -8.19 21.16 -5.44
N ASN A 316 -7.17 20.63 -4.75
CA ASN A 316 -6.00 21.40 -4.32
C ASN A 316 -4.93 21.41 -5.44
N PHE A 317 -4.64 22.56 -6.02
CA PHE A 317 -3.69 22.72 -7.12
C PHE A 317 -3.28 24.18 -7.29
N LYS A 318 -2.35 24.46 -8.20
CA LYS A 318 -1.91 25.83 -8.51
C LYS A 318 -2.82 26.46 -9.58
N PRO A 319 -3.79 27.34 -9.23
CA PRO A 319 -4.82 27.77 -10.18
C PRO A 319 -4.32 28.83 -11.15
N GLY A 320 -3.24 29.53 -10.81
CA GLY A 320 -2.68 30.60 -11.63
C GLY A 320 -1.20 30.87 -11.35
N ARG A 321 -0.60 31.73 -12.17
CA ARG A 321 0.80 32.13 -12.01
C ARG A 321 0.98 32.87 -10.69
N GLY A 322 1.80 32.32 -9.80
CA GLY A 322 2.05 32.88 -8.47
C GLY A 322 0.91 32.69 -7.46
N ASN A 323 -0.19 32.04 -7.87
CA ASN A 323 -1.34 31.81 -7.02
C ASN A 323 -1.41 30.34 -6.61
N TYR A 324 -1.22 30.09 -5.31
CA TYR A 324 -1.32 28.77 -4.69
C TYR A 324 -2.48 28.68 -3.71
N SER A 325 -3.26 29.74 -3.48
CA SER A 325 -4.17 29.84 -2.32
C SER A 325 -5.64 29.98 -2.65
N ASP A 326 -6.00 30.21 -3.92
CA ASP A 326 -7.40 30.41 -4.35
C ASP A 326 -8.30 29.20 -4.05
N ASP A 327 -7.72 28.01 -3.89
CA ASP A 327 -8.41 26.78 -3.51
C ASP A 327 -8.54 26.61 -1.98
N GLY A 328 -7.96 27.52 -1.21
CA GLY A 328 -7.97 27.54 0.24
C GLY A 328 -6.70 26.99 0.91
N SER A 329 -5.65 26.59 0.17
CA SER A 329 -4.39 26.12 0.78
C SER A 329 -3.17 26.24 -0.12
N THR A 330 -2.10 26.86 0.39
CA THR A 330 -0.82 26.98 -0.34
C THR A 330 0.00 25.69 -0.43
N TYR A 331 -0.39 24.67 0.32
CA TYR A 331 0.33 23.40 0.52
C TYR A 331 -0.66 22.23 0.40
N PRO A 332 -0.23 20.97 0.54
CA PRO A 332 -1.16 19.86 0.67
C PRO A 332 -2.20 20.15 1.76
N VAL A 333 -3.39 19.61 1.58
CA VAL A 333 -4.50 19.64 2.54
C VAL A 333 -4.70 18.26 3.15
N LYS A 334 -5.64 18.14 4.10
CA LYS A 334 -5.99 16.83 4.68
C LYS A 334 -6.47 15.87 3.58
N VAL A 335 -6.19 14.58 3.75
CA VAL A 335 -6.45 13.53 2.75
C VAL A 335 -7.96 13.29 2.46
N ARG A 336 -8.86 13.83 3.29
CA ARG A 336 -10.33 13.83 3.08
C ARG A 336 -10.89 15.21 2.77
N SER A 337 -10.06 16.10 2.23
CA SER A 337 -10.52 17.39 1.70
C SER A 337 -11.19 17.18 0.33
N TYR A 338 -12.04 18.13 -0.08
CA TYR A 338 -12.84 18.04 -1.31
C TYR A 338 -13.82 16.86 -1.33
N PHE A 339 -14.64 16.81 -2.38
CA PHE A 339 -15.62 15.73 -2.54
C PHE A 339 -14.97 14.49 -3.16
N PRO A 340 -15.33 13.28 -2.70
CA PRO A 340 -14.90 12.07 -3.36
C PRO A 340 -15.58 11.94 -4.74
N ASN A 341 -14.98 11.17 -5.64
CA ASN A 341 -15.65 10.75 -6.87
C ASN A 341 -16.75 9.72 -6.61
N ASP A 342 -17.44 9.25 -7.65
CA ASP A 342 -18.60 8.35 -7.49
C ASP A 342 -18.23 6.95 -6.96
N TYR A 343 -16.94 6.58 -6.95
CA TYR A 343 -16.48 5.38 -6.25
C TYR A 343 -16.23 5.62 -4.76
N GLY A 344 -16.15 6.87 -4.30
CA GLY A 344 -15.84 7.21 -2.92
C GLY A 344 -14.35 7.51 -2.68
N LEU A 345 -13.58 7.80 -3.74
CA LEU A 345 -12.16 8.07 -3.65
C LEU A 345 -11.92 9.59 -3.59
N TYR A 346 -11.16 10.02 -2.58
CA TYR A 346 -10.79 11.42 -2.37
C TYR A 346 -9.46 11.74 -3.06
N ASN A 347 -9.31 13.02 -3.45
CA ASN A 347 -8.08 13.58 -4.01
C ASN A 347 -7.46 12.72 -5.13
N MET A 348 -8.29 12.12 -6.00
CA MET A 348 -7.76 11.45 -7.21
C MET A 348 -7.14 12.44 -8.21
N ALA A 349 -7.41 13.73 -8.02
CA ALA A 349 -6.79 14.83 -8.72
C ALA A 349 -6.36 15.93 -7.73
N GLY A 350 -5.13 16.39 -7.85
CA GLY A 350 -4.53 17.43 -7.02
C GLY A 350 -4.04 16.90 -5.68
N ASN A 351 -3.83 17.81 -4.74
CA ASN A 351 -3.24 17.54 -3.44
C ASN A 351 -1.82 16.99 -3.57
N VAL A 352 -1.58 15.67 -3.66
CA VAL A 352 -0.27 15.14 -4.08
C VAL A 352 -0.42 14.22 -5.28
N ALA A 353 0.56 14.29 -6.18
CA ALA A 353 0.63 13.34 -7.28
C ALA A 353 1.01 11.96 -6.72
N GLU A 354 0.60 10.89 -7.37
CA GLU A 354 0.68 9.56 -6.77
C GLU A 354 1.54 8.59 -7.56
N TRP A 355 2.45 7.92 -6.85
CA TRP A 355 3.25 6.82 -7.41
C TRP A 355 2.36 5.65 -7.85
N THR A 356 2.63 5.14 -9.06
CA THR A 356 2.04 3.90 -9.57
C THR A 356 3.07 2.79 -9.66
N SER A 357 2.65 1.54 -9.79
CA SER A 357 3.53 0.38 -10.02
C SER A 357 4.09 0.33 -11.45
N SER A 358 3.52 1.10 -12.38
CA SER A 358 3.93 1.12 -13.79
C SER A 358 5.25 1.87 -14.00
N ALA A 359 6.13 1.30 -14.83
CA ALA A 359 7.29 1.99 -15.38
C ALA A 359 6.85 2.96 -16.48
N TYR A 360 7.53 4.09 -16.58
CA TYR A 360 7.21 5.08 -17.60
C TYR A 360 7.90 4.74 -18.91
N ASP A 361 7.10 4.50 -19.93
CA ASP A 361 7.49 4.47 -21.33
C ASP A 361 6.47 5.30 -22.12
N ALA A 362 6.97 6.15 -23.02
CA ALA A 362 6.11 7.01 -23.84
C ALA A 362 5.24 6.18 -24.80
N ALA A 363 5.74 5.04 -25.28
CA ALA A 363 5.04 4.15 -26.18
C ALA A 363 4.26 3.03 -25.44
N ALA A 364 4.17 3.07 -24.11
CA ALA A 364 3.52 2.02 -23.32
C ALA A 364 2.11 1.68 -23.81
N SER A 365 1.32 2.70 -24.20
CA SER A 365 -0.02 2.58 -24.76
C SER A 365 -0.11 1.61 -25.95
N SER A 366 0.93 1.54 -26.79
CA SER A 366 0.94 0.76 -28.03
C SER A 366 1.12 -0.75 -27.83
N PHE A 367 1.80 -1.18 -26.75
CA PHE A 367 2.17 -2.58 -26.55
C PHE A 367 1.59 -3.23 -25.29
N VAL A 368 0.96 -2.47 -24.39
CA VAL A 368 0.28 -3.04 -23.23
C VAL A 368 -1.02 -3.75 -23.63
N SER A 369 -1.34 -4.84 -22.94
CA SER A 369 -2.59 -5.59 -23.10
C SER A 369 -3.82 -4.75 -22.81
N ASP A 370 -4.93 -5.07 -23.47
CA ASP A 370 -6.26 -4.50 -23.24
C ASP A 370 -6.89 -5.03 -21.94
N LEU A 371 -6.37 -6.15 -21.40
CA LEU A 371 -6.77 -6.70 -20.11
C LEU A 371 -5.72 -6.37 -19.04
N ALA A 372 -6.14 -5.65 -18.00
CA ALA A 372 -5.31 -5.17 -16.89
C ALA A 372 -3.95 -4.59 -17.34
N PRO A 373 -3.94 -3.49 -18.14
CA PRO A 373 -2.72 -2.97 -18.75
C PRO A 373 -1.71 -2.52 -17.71
N THR A 374 -0.48 -3.01 -17.81
CA THR A 374 0.64 -2.46 -17.04
C THR A 374 1.99 -2.85 -17.63
N PHE A 375 2.85 -1.86 -17.83
CA PHE A 375 4.27 -2.06 -18.07
C PHE A 375 5.02 -1.95 -16.74
N ARG A 376 5.62 -3.04 -16.25
CA ARG A 376 6.43 -3.04 -15.03
C ARG A 376 7.86 -3.34 -15.40
N TYR A 377 8.76 -2.46 -14.95
CA TYR A 377 10.19 -2.65 -15.05
C TYR A 377 10.84 -2.26 -13.72
N ASN A 378 11.64 -3.15 -13.17
CA ASN A 378 12.28 -3.02 -11.88
C ASN A 378 13.76 -2.69 -12.08
N ALA A 379 14.06 -1.41 -12.30
CA ALA A 379 15.42 -0.97 -12.61
C ALA A 379 16.40 -1.26 -11.46
N LYS A 380 17.56 -1.81 -11.83
CA LYS A 380 18.74 -1.99 -10.98
C LYS A 380 19.44 -0.66 -10.79
N THR A 381 20.31 -0.60 -9.78
CA THR A 381 21.14 0.59 -9.52
C THR A 381 22.09 0.91 -10.68
N THR A 382 22.55 -0.11 -11.40
CA THR A 382 23.44 -0.01 -12.57
C THR A 382 22.74 0.35 -13.86
N ASP A 383 21.41 0.29 -13.90
CA ASP A 383 20.67 0.55 -15.13
C ASP A 383 20.71 2.06 -15.47
N PRO A 384 20.62 2.42 -16.76
CA PRO A 384 20.54 3.82 -17.18
C PRO A 384 19.37 4.55 -16.51
N GLU A 385 19.57 5.83 -16.21
CA GLU A 385 18.60 6.64 -15.47
C GLU A 385 17.22 6.69 -16.15
N ILE A 386 17.19 6.67 -17.48
CA ILE A 386 15.96 6.64 -18.27
C ILE A 386 15.06 5.43 -17.96
N MET A 387 15.63 4.30 -17.55
CA MET A 387 14.88 3.07 -17.22
C MET A 387 14.36 3.09 -15.78
N LYS A 388 14.81 4.04 -14.95
CA LYS A 388 14.37 4.21 -13.56
C LYS A 388 13.11 5.06 -13.41
N ARG A 389 12.53 5.52 -14.52
CA ARG A 389 11.32 6.36 -14.52
C ARG A 389 10.08 5.54 -14.17
N LYS A 390 9.27 6.06 -13.26
CA LYS A 390 8.00 5.47 -12.82
C LYS A 390 6.88 6.46 -13.12
N VAL A 391 5.71 5.93 -13.48
CA VAL A 391 4.55 6.77 -13.79
C VAL A 391 3.98 7.37 -12.51
N VAL A 392 3.68 8.67 -12.58
CA VAL A 392 3.05 9.48 -11.54
C VAL A 392 1.76 10.09 -12.11
N ARG A 393 0.66 10.02 -11.36
CA ARG A 393 -0.68 10.46 -11.81
C ARG A 393 -1.36 11.41 -10.82
N GLY A 394 -2.44 12.06 -11.27
CA GLY A 394 -3.33 12.89 -10.45
C GLY A 394 -2.92 14.37 -10.32
N GLY A 395 -1.65 14.71 -10.57
CA GLY A 395 -1.15 16.07 -10.33
C GLY A 395 -1.14 16.43 -8.85
N SER A 396 -0.65 17.62 -8.51
CA SER A 396 -0.44 18.02 -7.12
C SER A 396 -0.82 19.47 -6.85
N TRP A 397 -0.76 19.86 -5.57
CA TRP A 397 -0.92 21.23 -5.09
C TRP A 397 -0.03 22.26 -5.82
N LYS A 398 1.11 21.83 -6.40
CA LYS A 398 1.99 22.72 -7.17
C LYS A 398 1.68 22.81 -8.66
N ASP A 399 0.85 21.91 -9.18
CA ASP A 399 0.62 21.74 -10.61
C ASP A 399 -0.58 22.53 -11.10
N VAL A 400 -0.56 22.88 -12.38
CA VAL A 400 -1.68 23.58 -13.04
C VAL A 400 -2.77 22.59 -13.44
N GLY A 401 -3.97 23.11 -13.73
CA GLY A 401 -5.17 22.31 -14.01
C GLY A 401 -5.02 21.20 -15.05
N TRP A 402 -4.13 21.33 -16.04
CA TRP A 402 -3.88 20.26 -17.01
C TRP A 402 -3.41 18.96 -16.35
N PHE A 403 -2.50 19.02 -15.37
CA PHE A 403 -1.95 17.83 -14.72
C PHE A 403 -2.96 17.09 -13.82
N LEU A 404 -4.10 17.72 -13.53
CA LEU A 404 -5.18 17.14 -12.74
C LEU A 404 -6.09 16.21 -13.54
N GLN A 405 -5.94 16.19 -14.87
CA GLN A 405 -6.81 15.37 -15.70
C GLN A 405 -6.56 13.89 -15.45
N ASN A 406 -7.62 13.09 -15.54
CA ASN A 406 -7.60 11.64 -15.35
C ASN A 406 -6.62 10.95 -16.30
N SER A 407 -6.43 11.48 -17.51
CA SER A 407 -5.51 10.93 -18.51
C SER A 407 -4.07 11.40 -18.37
N SER A 408 -3.84 12.55 -17.74
CA SER A 408 -2.50 13.14 -17.65
C SER A 408 -1.56 12.25 -16.88
N ARG A 409 -0.49 11.84 -17.56
CA ARG A 409 0.59 11.04 -16.97
C ARG A 409 1.88 11.84 -16.97
N THR A 410 2.63 11.68 -15.90
CA THR A 410 3.99 12.22 -15.79
C THR A 410 4.90 11.11 -15.28
N TYR A 411 6.19 11.43 -15.16
CA TYR A 411 7.14 10.51 -14.57
C TYR A 411 8.03 11.20 -13.57
N GLU A 412 8.55 10.39 -12.68
CA GLU A 412 9.64 10.76 -11.79
C GLU A 412 10.54 9.54 -11.58
N TYR A 413 11.79 9.76 -11.17
CA TYR A 413 12.76 8.68 -11.00
C TYR A 413 12.50 7.91 -9.69
N GLN A 414 12.63 6.59 -9.73
CA GLN A 414 12.26 5.72 -8.60
C GLN A 414 13.03 5.99 -7.29
N ASP A 415 14.21 6.63 -7.40
CA ASP A 415 15.12 6.93 -6.30
C ASP A 415 15.00 8.40 -5.82
N THR A 416 14.17 9.24 -6.45
CA THR A 416 13.95 10.64 -6.04
C THR A 416 12.71 10.79 -5.17
N SER A 417 12.77 11.73 -4.24
CA SER A 417 11.67 12.14 -3.35
C SER A 417 11.23 13.55 -3.71
N LYS A 418 9.94 13.84 -3.58
CA LYS A 418 9.37 15.17 -3.84
C LYS A 418 8.38 15.60 -2.76
N ALA A 419 8.28 16.91 -2.54
CA ALA A 419 7.33 17.55 -1.62
C ALA A 419 5.86 17.51 -2.11
N TYR A 420 5.64 17.00 -3.32
CA TYR A 420 4.35 17.01 -4.01
C TYR A 420 3.98 15.63 -4.59
N ILE A 421 4.76 14.59 -4.26
CA ILE A 421 4.47 13.21 -4.65
C ILE A 421 4.28 12.37 -3.39
N GLY A 422 3.13 11.72 -3.29
CA GLY A 422 2.79 10.70 -2.31
C GLY A 422 2.35 9.41 -3.02
N PHE A 423 1.48 8.65 -2.37
CA PHE A 423 0.94 7.42 -2.94
C PHE A 423 -0.30 6.93 -2.18
N ARG A 424 -1.03 6.01 -2.81
CA ARG A 424 -2.04 5.16 -2.18
C ARG A 424 -1.80 3.70 -2.53
N CYS A 425 -2.43 2.77 -1.80
CA CYS A 425 -2.29 1.34 -2.08
C CYS A 425 -3.54 0.77 -2.73
N VAL A 426 -3.36 -0.35 -3.42
CA VAL A 426 -4.42 -1.24 -3.90
C VAL A 426 -4.19 -2.66 -3.41
N THR A 427 -5.23 -3.48 -3.46
CA THR A 427 -5.11 -4.93 -3.38
C THR A 427 -6.17 -5.56 -4.29
N ALA A 428 -5.78 -6.58 -5.05
CA ALA A 428 -6.69 -7.23 -5.99
C ALA A 428 -7.83 -7.94 -5.27
N PHE A 429 -9.01 -7.97 -5.91
CA PHE A 429 -10.16 -8.70 -5.42
C PHE A 429 -10.16 -10.13 -5.96
N GLU A 430 -10.24 -11.11 -5.06
CA GLU A 430 -10.41 -12.52 -5.42
C GLU A 430 -11.89 -12.80 -5.68
N GLY A 431 -12.24 -13.03 -6.96
CA GLY A 431 -13.60 -13.32 -7.40
C GLY A 431 -14.10 -12.37 -8.49
N ARG A 432 -15.37 -12.50 -8.85
CA ARG A 432 -16.00 -11.69 -9.91
C ARG A 432 -16.66 -10.43 -9.36
N ASP A 433 -17.47 -10.55 -8.32
CA ASP A 433 -18.18 -9.42 -7.70
C ASP A 433 -18.27 -9.61 -6.18
N ILE A 434 -18.19 -8.50 -5.41
CA ILE A 434 -18.35 -8.53 -3.95
C ILE A 434 -19.74 -9.03 -3.49
N ARG A 435 -20.74 -8.98 -4.38
CA ARG A 435 -22.12 -9.43 -4.14
C ARG A 435 -22.31 -10.92 -4.37
N ASP A 436 -21.33 -11.60 -4.98
CA ASP A 436 -21.42 -13.04 -5.22
C ASP A 436 -21.45 -13.77 -3.86
N LYS A 437 -22.49 -14.58 -3.64
CA LYS A 437 -22.62 -15.42 -2.44
C LYS A 437 -21.97 -16.76 -2.74
N HIS A 438 -20.91 -17.10 -2.00
CA HIS A 438 -20.23 -18.40 -2.05
C HIS A 438 -20.65 -19.33 -0.92
#